data_AF-A0A8S0VAL7-F1
#
_entry.id   AF-A0A8S0VAL7-F1
#
_cell.length_a   1.000
_cell.length_b   1.000
_cell.length_c   1.000
_cell.angle_alpha   90.00
_cell.angle_beta   90.00
_cell.angle_gamma   90.00
#
_symmetry.space_group_name_H-M   'P 1'
#
loop_
_entity.id
_entity.type
_entity.pdbx_description
1 polymer ?
#
loop_
_entity_poly.entity_id
_entity_poly.type
_entity_poly.pdbx_seq_one_letter_code
_entity_poly.pdbx_strand_id
1 'polypeptide(L)'
;MILVCPQTEVNVKIKKAFYPPKVVEKNPCLEYLKYIIFPWFNEFEVERNADNGADKTFKSFEELSSDYESREMYPEDLKPALAKALNQILQVLDIITL
;
A
#
# COMPACT_ATOMS: atom_id res chain seq x y z
N MET A 1 -5.35 13.50 2.26
CA MET A 1 -5.48 13.72 0.81
C MET A 1 -4.10 13.56 0.16
N ILE A 2 -3.71 12.31 -0.13
CA ILE A 2 -2.41 11.99 -0.76
C ILE A 2 -2.52 12.00 -2.30
N LEU A 3 -3.74 11.79 -2.82
CA LEU A 3 -4.05 11.64 -4.25
C LEU A 3 -4.05 12.92 -5.10
N VAL A 4 -3.75 14.10 -4.52
CA VAL A 4 -3.77 15.39 -5.25
C VAL A 4 -2.37 16.00 -5.32
N CYS A 5 -1.34 15.18 -5.21
CA CYS A 5 0.03 15.67 -5.07
C CYS A 5 0.94 15.01 -6.11
N PRO A 6 1.94 15.74 -6.64
CA PRO A 6 2.86 15.20 -7.62
C PRO A 6 3.54 13.93 -7.07
N GLN A 7 3.90 12.99 -7.96
CA GLN A 7 4.49 11.69 -7.59
C GLN A 7 5.63 11.80 -6.56
N THR A 8 6.43 12.87 -6.64
CA THR A 8 7.53 13.17 -5.71
C THR A 8 7.08 13.37 -4.26
N GLU A 9 5.82 13.74 -4.00
CA GLU A 9 5.27 13.91 -2.65
C GLU A 9 4.61 12.64 -2.09
N VAL A 10 4.22 11.68 -2.93
CA VAL A 10 3.52 10.46 -2.50
C VAL A 10 4.37 9.67 -1.51
N ASN A 11 5.64 9.43 -1.85
CA ASN A 11 6.57 8.68 -1.02
C ASN A 11 6.78 9.33 0.36
N VAL A 12 6.88 10.67 0.39
CA VAL A 12 7.06 11.43 1.64
C VAL A 12 5.82 11.34 2.52
N LYS A 13 4.63 11.43 1.93
CA LYS A 13 3.36 11.37 2.65
C LYS A 13 3.06 9.96 3.17
N ILE A 14 3.32 8.93 2.38
CA ILE A 14 3.16 7.53 2.82
C ILE A 14 4.15 7.17 3.93
N LYS A 15 5.41 7.63 3.84
CA LYS A 15 6.39 7.41 4.92
C LYS A 15 5.92 8.02 6.25
N LYS A 16 5.38 9.25 6.19
CA LYS A 16 4.85 9.99 7.35
C LYS A 16 3.45 9.53 7.79
N ALA A 17 2.77 8.68 7.01
CA ALA A 17 1.42 8.26 7.33
C ALA A 17 1.38 7.48 8.65
N PHE A 18 0.35 7.77 9.45
CA PHE A 18 0.04 7.07 10.67
C PHE A 18 -0.29 5.61 10.35
N TYR A 19 0.48 4.68 10.91
CA TYR A 19 0.41 3.25 10.59
C TYR A 19 0.58 2.42 11.87
N PRO A 20 -0.43 2.44 12.77
CA PRO A 20 -0.37 1.72 14.04
C PRO A 20 -0.35 0.20 13.83
N PRO A 21 0.60 -0.54 14.42
CA PRO A 21 0.70 -1.99 14.25
C PRO A 21 -0.57 -2.68 14.77
N LYS A 22 -1.06 -3.70 14.03
CA LYS A 22 -2.26 -4.51 14.33
C LYS A 22 -3.61 -3.78 14.29
N VAL A 23 -3.63 -2.49 13.96
CA VAL A 23 -4.88 -1.74 13.92
C VAL A 23 -5.30 -1.58 12.47
N VAL A 24 -6.32 -2.35 12.09
CA VAL A 24 -6.93 -2.30 10.75
C VAL A 24 -7.92 -1.14 10.64
N GLU A 25 -8.69 -0.89 11.71
CA GLU A 25 -9.69 0.16 11.73
C GLU A 25 -9.07 1.56 11.63
N LYS A 26 -9.63 2.40 10.75
CA LYS A 26 -9.23 3.80 10.54
C LYS A 26 -7.74 3.98 10.21
N ASN A 27 -7.10 2.94 9.65
CA ASN A 27 -5.75 3.03 9.14
C ASN A 27 -5.80 3.54 7.69
N PRO A 28 -5.40 4.80 7.43
CA PRO A 28 -5.57 5.41 6.11
C PRO A 28 -4.80 4.67 5.01
N CYS A 29 -3.70 3.99 5.36
CA CYS A 29 -2.95 3.21 4.37
C CYS A 29 -3.66 1.91 3.99
N LEU A 30 -4.28 1.24 4.96
CA LEU A 30 -5.09 0.04 4.69
C LEU A 30 -6.37 0.39 3.92
N GLU A 31 -6.94 1.58 4.15
CA GLU A 31 -8.07 2.08 3.34
C GLU A 31 -7.68 2.28 1.87
N TYR A 32 -6.49 2.81 1.58
CA TYR A 32 -6.02 2.89 0.18
C TYR A 32 -5.86 1.50 -0.44
N LEU A 33 -5.34 0.54 0.31
CA LEU A 33 -5.23 -0.83 -0.18
C LEU A 33 -6.61 -1.40 -0.52
N LYS A 34 -7.56 -1.31 0.43
CA LYS A 34 -8.92 -1.84 0.29
C LYS A 34 -9.71 -1.19 -0.84
N TYR A 35 -9.69 0.13 -0.94
CA TYR A 35 -10.61 0.88 -1.81
C TYR A 35 -10.01 1.35 -3.12
N ILE A 36 -8.67 1.30 -3.26
CA ILE A 36 -7.99 1.76 -4.49
C ILE A 36 -7.16 0.64 -5.08
N ILE A 37 -6.22 0.08 -4.33
CA ILE A 37 -5.23 -0.85 -4.89
C ILE A 37 -5.87 -2.17 -5.31
N PHE A 38 -6.61 -2.83 -4.41
CA PHE A 38 -7.28 -4.09 -4.74
C PHE A 38 -8.30 -3.95 -5.88
N PRO A 39 -9.17 -2.92 -5.92
CA PRO A 39 -10.06 -2.71 -7.06
C PRO A 39 -9.35 -2.40 -8.39
N TRP A 40 -8.15 -1.79 -8.35
CA TRP A 40 -7.41 -1.41 -9.56
C TRP A 40 -6.57 -2.56 -10.13
N PHE A 41 -5.86 -3.29 -9.26
CA PHE A 41 -4.89 -4.32 -9.66
C PHE A 41 -5.39 -5.76 -9.44
N ASN A 42 -6.46 -5.98 -8.67
CA ASN A 42 -6.94 -7.27 -8.18
C ASN A 42 -5.99 -8.01 -7.21
N GLU A 43 -4.75 -7.56 -7.10
CA GLU A 43 -3.75 -8.10 -6.19
C GLU A 43 -2.85 -6.99 -5.65
N PHE A 44 -2.10 -7.31 -4.60
CA PHE A 44 -1.13 -6.41 -4.01
C PHE A 44 0.15 -7.15 -3.67
N GLU A 45 1.24 -6.76 -4.33
CA GLU A 45 2.56 -7.35 -4.16
C GLU A 45 3.37 -6.56 -3.13
N VAL A 46 3.96 -7.27 -2.17
CA VAL A 46 4.82 -6.72 -1.14
C VAL A 46 6.21 -7.35 -1.28
N GLU A 47 7.14 -6.55 -1.79
CA GLU A 47 8.56 -6.89 -1.84
C GLU A 47 9.17 -6.72 -0.44
N ARG A 48 9.81 -7.78 0.06
CA ARG A 48 10.43 -7.82 1.39
C ARG A 48 11.92 -8.07 1.27
N ASN A 49 12.69 -7.42 2.14
CA ASN A 49 14.10 -7.76 2.28
C ASN A 49 14.22 -9.19 2.86
N ALA A 50 15.29 -9.91 2.52
CA ALA A 50 15.52 -11.29 2.96
C ALA A 50 15.42 -11.48 4.50
N ASP A 51 15.72 -10.43 5.27
CA ASP A 51 15.62 -10.43 6.74
C ASP A 51 14.17 -10.40 7.27
N ASN A 52 13.21 -9.93 6.46
CA ASN A 52 11.79 -9.76 6.81
C ASN A 52 10.88 -10.84 6.18
N GLY A 53 11.46 -11.86 5.54
CA GLY A 53 10.75 -12.94 4.85
C GLY A 53 10.80 -12.80 3.32
N ALA A 54 10.13 -13.72 2.64
CA ALA A 54 10.01 -13.69 1.17
C ALA A 54 8.93 -12.69 0.73
N ASP A 55 9.05 -12.25 -0.53
CA ASP A 55 8.01 -11.48 -1.20
C ASP A 55 6.66 -12.21 -1.11
N LYS A 56 5.59 -11.43 -0.93
CA LYS A 56 4.24 -11.97 -0.79
C LYS A 56 3.26 -11.18 -1.63
N THR A 57 2.41 -11.90 -2.36
CA THR A 57 1.30 -11.32 -3.13
C THR A 57 -0.01 -11.67 -2.45
N PHE A 58 -0.78 -10.63 -2.13
CA PHE A 58 -2.12 -10.76 -1.58
C PHE A 58 -3.16 -10.68 -2.69
N LYS A 59 -4.12 -11.60 -2.69
CA LYS A 59 -5.22 -11.60 -3.67
C LYS A 59 -6.48 -10.90 -3.17
N SER A 60 -6.55 -10.62 -1.88
CA SER A 60 -7.68 -9.90 -1.29
C SER A 60 -7.24 -9.06 -0.09
N PHE A 61 -8.06 -8.07 0.25
CA PHE A 61 -7.83 -7.26 1.43
C PHE A 61 -7.96 -8.07 2.71
N GLU A 62 -8.85 -9.07 2.73
CA GLU A 62 -9.07 -9.95 3.86
C GLU A 62 -7.80 -10.73 4.22
N GLU A 63 -7.10 -11.28 3.21
CA GLU A 63 -5.82 -11.96 3.38
C GLU A 63 -4.77 -11.03 4.01
N LEU A 64 -4.63 -9.83 3.44
CA LEU A 64 -3.69 -8.81 3.95
C LEU A 64 -4.02 -8.38 5.38
N SER A 65 -5.31 -8.16 5.68
CA SER A 65 -5.76 -7.72 6.99
C SER A 65 -5.48 -8.75 8.08
N SER A 66 -5.70 -10.04 7.78
CA SER A 66 -5.42 -11.15 8.68
C SER A 66 -3.92 -11.23 9.03
N ASP A 67 -3.05 -11.16 8.01
CA ASP A 67 -1.60 -11.14 8.18
C ASP A 67 -1.10 -9.92 8.97
N TYR A 68 -1.76 -8.78 8.78
CA TYR A 68 -1.43 -7.55 9.46
C TYR A 68 -1.79 -7.60 10.95
N GLU A 69 -2.93 -8.18 11.28
CA GLU A 69 -3.37 -8.41 12.67
C GLU A 69 -2.50 -9.45 13.38
N SER A 70 -2.06 -10.50 12.66
CA SER A 70 -1.22 -11.58 13.18
C SER A 70 0.25 -11.18 13.39
N ARG A 71 0.69 -10.01 12.89
CA ARG A 71 2.10 -9.55 12.81
C ARG A 71 2.98 -10.37 11.88
N GLU A 72 2.39 -11.08 10.93
CA GLU A 72 3.16 -11.62 9.81
C GLU A 72 3.52 -10.52 8.81
N MET A 73 2.73 -9.43 8.79
CA MET A 73 2.97 -8.23 7.98
C MET A 73 3.27 -6.98 8.80
N TYR A 74 4.33 -6.25 8.40
CA TYR A 74 4.82 -5.06 9.09
C TYR A 74 4.56 -3.78 8.27
N PRO A 75 4.28 -2.64 8.93
CA PRO A 75 4.14 -1.34 8.27
C PRO A 75 5.31 -0.96 7.35
N GLU A 76 6.53 -1.34 7.75
CA GLU A 76 7.77 -1.04 7.06
C GLU A 76 7.86 -1.70 5.68
N ASP A 77 7.22 -2.86 5.52
CA ASP A 77 7.13 -3.58 4.24
C ASP A 77 5.95 -3.07 3.39
N LEU A 78 4.81 -2.75 4.04
CA LEU A 78 3.59 -2.34 3.33
C LEU A 78 3.66 -0.92 2.75
N LYS A 79 4.32 0.01 3.44
CA LYS A 79 4.46 1.40 3.00
C LYS A 79 5.15 1.57 1.64
N PRO A 80 6.34 0.98 1.38
CA PRO A 80 7.00 1.11 0.08
C PRO A 80 6.18 0.47 -1.04
N ALA A 81 5.60 -0.71 -0.80
CA ALA A 81 4.73 -1.39 -1.77
C ALA A 81 3.49 -0.55 -2.12
N LEU A 82 2.81 0.03 -1.12
CA LEU A 82 1.66 0.93 -1.34
C LEU A 82 2.06 2.16 -2.15
N ALA A 83 3.21 2.77 -1.85
CA ALA A 83 3.69 3.94 -2.58
C ALA A 83 4.00 3.60 -4.05
N LYS A 84 4.62 2.44 -4.32
CA LYS A 84 4.87 1.93 -5.66
C LYS A 84 3.56 1.77 -6.44
N ALA A 85 2.57 1.09 -5.87
CA ALA A 85 1.27 0.87 -6.50
C ALA A 85 0.51 2.18 -6.79
N LEU A 86 0.51 3.14 -5.84
CA LEU A 86 -0.09 4.45 -6.06
C LEU A 86 0.60 5.23 -7.19
N ASN A 87 1.93 5.19 -7.27
CA ASN A 87 2.66 5.87 -8.35
C ASN A 87 2.35 5.27 -9.72
N GLN A 88 2.15 3.95 -9.81
CA GLN A 88 1.73 3.30 -11.06
C GLN A 88 0.34 3.79 -11.51
N ILE A 89 -0.62 3.92 -10.58
CA ILE A 89 -1.94 4.48 -10.89
C ILE A 89 -1.81 5.92 -11.38
N LEU A 90 -1.05 6.76 -10.66
CA LEU A 90 -0.86 8.16 -11.04
C LEU A 90 -0.19 8.30 -12.41
N GLN A 91 0.79 7.46 -12.73
CA GLN A 91 1.43 7.45 -14.04
C GLN A 91 0.43 7.17 -15.18
N VAL A 92 -0.49 6.22 -14.98
CA VAL A 92 -1.53 5.92 -15.97
C VAL A 92 -2.48 7.10 -16.15
N LEU A 93 -2.88 7.76 -15.07
CA LEU A 93 -3.75 8.93 -15.13
C LEU A 93 -3.10 10.11 -15.85
N ASP A 94 -1.81 10.37 -15.60
CA ASP A 94 -1.06 11.44 -16.28
C ASP A 94 -1.00 11.21 -17.80
N ILE A 95 -0.89 9.96 -18.25
CA ILE A 95 -0.89 9.61 -19.68
C ILE A 95 -2.26 9.81 -20.32
N ILE A 96 -3.35 9.47 -19.63
CA ILE A 96 -4.72 9.56 -20.17
C ILE A 96 -5.22 11.02 -20.24
N THR A 97 -4.62 11.92 -19.48
CA THR A 97 -5.01 13.34 -19.41
C THR A 97 -4.22 14.22 -20.41
N LEU A 98 -3.30 13.64 -21.17
CA LEU A 98 -2.51 14.27 -22.25
C LEU A 98 -3.04 13.86 -23.63
#